data_AF-A0A2R8BZA8-F1
#
_entry.id   AF-A0A2R8BZA8-F1
#
_cell.length_a   1.000
_cell.length_b   1.000
_cell.length_c   1.000
_cell.angle_alpha   90.00
_cell.angle_beta   90.00
_cell.angle_gamma   90.00
#
_symmetry.space_group_name_H-M   'P 1'
#
loop_
_entity.id
_entity.type
_entity.pdbx_description
1 polymer ?
#
loop_
_entity_poly.entity_id
_entity_poly.type
_entity_poly.pdbx_seq_one_letter_code
_entity_poly.pdbx_strand_id
1 'polypeptide(L)'
;MLGGPRVLEAALEALMVRNTRLDLRLLDALAAGAQAGGDSRGLLSAALLVVRRDAAPLTLRVDHSHRPLDDLLRLHAQAMASPYIDWLDHVPTLDQPYRRPAEEGK
;
A
#
# COMPACT_ATOMS: atom_id res chain seq x y z
N MET A 1 -14.12 -4.05 15.81
CA MET A 1 -14.19 -3.42 17.14
C MET A 1 -12.76 -3.09 17.53
N LEU A 2 -12.45 -1.86 17.93
CA LEU A 2 -11.06 -1.49 18.29
C LEU A 2 -10.68 -2.00 19.68
N GLY A 3 -9.42 -2.36 19.88
CA GLY A 3 -8.87 -2.77 21.18
C GLY A 3 -8.80 -1.63 22.21
N GLY A 4 -8.84 -0.37 21.77
CA GLY A 4 -8.85 0.82 22.62
C GLY A 4 -8.67 2.13 21.84
N PRO A 5 -8.75 3.30 22.52
CA PRO A 5 -8.61 4.61 21.87
C PRO A 5 -7.22 4.83 21.25
N ARG A 6 -6.17 4.25 21.85
CA ARG A 6 -4.78 4.36 21.40
C ARG A 6 -4.56 3.84 19.97
N VAL A 7 -5.45 2.99 19.45
CA VAL A 7 -5.34 2.44 18.09
C VAL A 7 -5.38 3.54 17.03
N LEU A 8 -6.30 4.50 17.17
CA LEU A 8 -6.44 5.59 16.19
C LEU A 8 -5.35 6.65 16.37
N GLU A 9 -4.97 6.94 17.61
CA GLU A 9 -3.88 7.88 17.93
C GLU A 9 -2.56 7.41 17.30
N ALA A 10 -2.17 6.16 17.54
CA ALA A 10 -0.92 5.60 17.01
C ALA A 10 -0.91 5.55 15.47
N ALA A 11 -2.03 5.17 14.84
CA ALA A 11 -2.15 5.17 13.40
C ALA A 11 -2.03 6.58 12.80
N LEU A 12 -2.66 7.58 13.44
CA LEU A 12 -2.58 8.97 13.00
C LEU A 12 -1.16 9.53 13.15
N GLU A 13 -0.50 9.31 14.29
CA GLU A 13 0.87 9.75 14.54
C GLU A 13 1.84 9.20 13.49
N ALA A 14 1.76 7.90 13.19
CA ALA A 14 2.56 7.26 12.15
C ALA A 14 2.26 7.82 10.74
N LEU A 15 0.98 8.06 10.42
CA LEU A 15 0.59 8.64 9.14
C LEU A 15 1.12 10.07 8.96
N MET A 16 1.22 10.85 10.04
CA MET A 16 1.62 12.26 10.01
C MET A 16 3.13 12.48 9.81
N VAL A 17 3.95 11.42 9.90
CA VAL A 17 5.38 11.50 9.59
C VAL A 17 5.58 12.04 8.16
N ARG A 18 6.39 13.10 8.04
CA ARG A 18 6.65 13.79 6.76
C ARG A 18 7.87 13.20 6.06
N ASN A 19 8.04 13.55 4.78
CA ASN A 19 9.21 13.23 3.95
C ASN A 19 9.38 11.75 3.57
N THR A 20 8.36 10.92 3.79
CA THR A 20 8.25 9.56 3.29
C THR A 20 7.12 9.45 2.27
N ARG A 21 7.22 8.46 1.38
CA ARG A 21 6.17 8.20 0.38
C ARG A 21 4.85 7.83 1.08
N LEU A 22 3.72 8.22 0.48
CA LEU A 22 2.39 8.02 1.09
C LEU A 22 2.07 6.54 1.35
N ASP A 23 2.45 5.65 0.42
CA ASP A 23 2.27 4.20 0.55
C ASP A 23 2.96 3.65 1.81
N LEU A 24 4.21 4.06 2.08
CA LEU A 24 4.94 3.66 3.28
C LEU A 24 4.29 4.20 4.55
N ARG A 25 3.88 5.47 4.56
CA ARG A 25 3.21 6.09 5.73
C ARG A 25 1.89 5.41 6.08
N LEU A 26 1.15 4.95 5.06
CA LEU A 26 -0.08 4.18 5.27
C LEU A 26 0.21 2.79 5.85
N LEU A 27 1.27 2.12 5.39
CA LEU A 27 1.70 0.84 5.95
C LEU A 27 2.17 0.97 7.40
N ASP A 28 2.94 2.02 7.71
CA ASP A 28 3.37 2.35 9.07
C ASP A 28 2.17 2.64 9.98
N ALA A 29 1.17 3.37 9.49
CA ALA A 29 -0.07 3.63 10.22
C ALA A 29 -0.86 2.35 10.54
N LEU A 30 -0.96 1.42 9.59
CA LEU A 30 -1.59 0.12 9.82
C LEU A 30 -0.83 -0.69 10.89
N ALA A 31 0.50 -0.71 10.82
CA ALA A 31 1.34 -1.40 11.79
C ALA A 31 1.22 -0.79 13.19
N ALA A 32 1.30 0.53 13.31
CA ALA A 32 1.19 1.25 14.57
C ALA A 32 -0.18 1.03 15.24
N GLY A 33 -1.27 1.12 14.46
CA GLY A 33 -2.62 0.85 14.97
C GLY A 33 -2.79 -0.59 15.46
N ALA A 34 -2.24 -1.57 14.73
CA ALA A 34 -2.27 -2.97 15.15
C ALA A 34 -1.48 -3.22 16.45
N GLN A 35 -0.30 -2.61 16.58
CA GLN A 35 0.52 -2.70 17.80
C GLN A 35 -0.14 -2.03 19.01
N ALA A 36 -0.89 -0.95 18.79
CA ALA A 36 -1.64 -0.25 19.84
C ALA A 36 -2.93 -0.96 20.26
N GLY A 37 -3.22 -2.16 19.72
CA GLY A 37 -4.32 -3.03 20.13
C GLY A 37 -5.20 -3.52 18.98
N GLY A 38 -5.11 -2.89 17.79
CA GLY A 38 -5.77 -3.34 16.57
C GLY A 38 -7.29 -3.57 16.68
N ASP A 39 -7.80 -4.49 15.86
CA ASP A 39 -9.14 -5.04 16.05
C ASP A 39 -9.09 -6.10 17.16
N SER A 40 -10.01 -6.02 18.13
CA SER A 40 -10.04 -6.89 19.31
C SER A 40 -10.28 -8.37 18.98
N ARG A 41 -10.71 -8.70 17.76
CA ARG A 41 -10.91 -10.06 17.27
C ARG A 41 -9.66 -10.63 16.56
N GLY A 42 -8.60 -9.83 16.42
CA GLY A 42 -7.46 -10.13 15.56
C GLY A 42 -7.67 -9.68 14.11
N LEU A 43 -6.59 -9.76 13.33
CA LEU A 43 -6.56 -9.38 11.92
C LEU A 43 -6.46 -10.63 11.04
N LEU A 44 -7.31 -10.70 10.01
CA LEU A 44 -7.24 -11.76 8.99
C LEU A 44 -7.03 -11.21 7.58
N SER A 45 -7.14 -9.90 7.38
CA SER A 45 -6.97 -9.25 6.09
C SER A 45 -6.31 -7.89 6.23
N ALA A 46 -5.73 -7.41 5.14
CA ALA A 46 -5.15 -6.07 5.04
C ALA A 46 -5.15 -5.63 3.57
N ALA A 47 -5.28 -4.33 3.32
CA ALA A 47 -5.28 -3.80 1.97
C ALA A 47 -4.65 -2.40 1.93
N LEU A 48 -4.11 -2.05 0.77
CA LEU A 48 -3.59 -0.72 0.45
C LEU A 48 -4.11 -0.32 -0.93
N LEU A 49 -4.70 0.88 -1.01
CA LEU A 49 -5.07 1.51 -2.28
C LEU A 49 -4.46 2.91 -2.32
N VAL A 50 -3.58 3.15 -3.29
CA VAL A 50 -3.06 4.48 -3.59
C VAL A 50 -3.34 4.78 -5.06
N VAL A 51 -4.05 5.89 -5.30
CA VAL A 51 -4.42 6.35 -6.63
C VAL A 51 -3.74 7.67 -6.94
N ARG A 52 -3.29 7.81 -8.19
CA ARG A 52 -2.80 9.05 -8.78
C ARG A 52 -3.31 9.13 -10.22
N ARG A 53 -3.29 10.32 -10.81
CA ARG A 53 -3.73 10.51 -12.20
C ARG A 53 -2.67 10.10 -13.22
N ASP A 54 -1.40 10.19 -12.83
CA ASP A 54 -0.22 10.01 -13.67
C ASP A 54 0.43 8.62 -13.56
N ALA A 55 -0.13 7.74 -12.74
CA ALA A 55 0.37 6.39 -12.49
C ALA A 55 -0.77 5.36 -12.39
N ALA A 56 -0.44 4.10 -12.67
CA ALA A 56 -1.36 2.98 -12.42
C ALA A 56 -1.74 2.92 -10.92
N PRO A 57 -2.99 2.53 -10.59
CA PRO A 57 -3.39 2.35 -9.19
C PRO A 57 -2.52 1.30 -8.49
N LEU A 58 -1.93 1.66 -7.35
CA LEU A 58 -1.31 0.69 -6.45
C LEU A 58 -2.43 0.06 -5.61
N THR A 59 -2.91 -1.11 -6.04
CA THR A 59 -3.97 -1.87 -5.38
C THR A 59 -3.42 -3.20 -4.86
N LEU A 60 -3.22 -3.29 -3.55
CA LEU A 60 -2.65 -4.47 -2.90
C LEU A 60 -3.65 -5.00 -1.87
N ARG A 61 -3.93 -6.30 -1.91
CA ARG A 61 -4.90 -6.95 -1.03
C ARG A 61 -4.39 -8.29 -0.54
N VAL A 62 -4.49 -8.49 0.76
CA VAL A 62 -4.39 -9.78 1.43
C VAL A 62 -5.77 -10.05 2.01
N ASP A 63 -6.57 -10.83 1.30
CA ASP A 63 -7.97 -11.08 1.68
C ASP A 63 -8.10 -12.11 2.81
N HIS A 64 -7.12 -13.00 2.98
CA HIS A 64 -7.02 -13.91 4.11
C HIS A 64 -5.54 -14.23 4.42
N SER A 65 -5.12 -14.03 5.67
CA SER A 65 -3.84 -14.48 6.21
C SER A 65 -3.86 -14.48 7.74
N HIS A 66 -3.04 -15.33 8.36
CA HIS A 66 -2.77 -15.26 9.81
C HIS A 66 -1.83 -14.10 10.19
N ARG A 67 -1.12 -13.52 9.22
CA ARG A 67 -0.20 -12.39 9.39
C ARG A 67 -0.43 -11.34 8.29
N PRO A 68 -1.64 -10.79 8.17
CA PRO A 68 -2.05 -10.04 6.99
C PRO A 68 -1.24 -8.75 6.77
N LEU A 69 -0.76 -8.09 7.84
CA LEU A 69 0.09 -6.91 7.72
C LEU A 69 1.50 -7.25 7.22
N ASP A 70 2.09 -8.33 7.71
CA ASP A 70 3.41 -8.78 7.24
C ASP A 70 3.33 -9.23 5.78
N ASP A 71 2.23 -9.88 5.41
CA ASP A 71 1.98 -10.34 4.04
C ASP A 71 1.74 -9.16 3.11
N LEU A 72 1.01 -8.13 3.55
CA LEU A 72 0.81 -6.90 2.80
C LEU A 72 2.13 -6.14 2.61
N LEU A 73 3.00 -6.10 3.63
CA LEU A 73 4.34 -5.51 3.52
C LEU A 73 5.20 -6.26 2.50
N ARG A 74 5.17 -7.60 2.49
CA ARG A 74 5.87 -8.40 1.48
C ARG A 74 5.32 -8.17 0.07
N LEU A 75 3.99 -8.11 -0.06
CA LEU A 75 3.34 -7.82 -1.33
C LEU A 75 3.68 -6.41 -1.84
N HIS A 76 3.75 -5.42 -0.95
CA HIS A 76 4.20 -4.07 -1.29
C HIS A 76 5.65 -4.06 -1.77
N ALA A 77 6.56 -4.73 -1.06
CA ALA A 77 7.96 -4.84 -1.48
C ALA A 77 8.11 -5.48 -2.87
N GLN A 78 7.34 -6.53 -3.16
CA GLN A 78 7.33 -7.17 -4.48
C GLN A 78 6.77 -6.23 -5.56
N ALA A 79 5.69 -5.50 -5.27
CA ALA A 79 5.11 -4.53 -6.20
C ALA A 79 6.01 -3.31 -6.44
N MET A 80 6.92 -3.01 -5.52
CA MET A 80 7.90 -1.92 -5.66
C MET A 80 9.24 -2.37 -6.25
N ALA A 81 9.41 -3.66 -6.55
CA ALA A 81 10.63 -4.21 -7.10
C ALA A 81 10.59 -4.30 -8.63
N SER A 82 11.76 -4.12 -9.25
CA SER A 82 11.97 -4.47 -10.66
C SER A 82 11.81 -5.98 -10.87
N PRO A 83 11.27 -6.43 -12.00
CA PRO A 83 10.87 -5.64 -13.17
C PRO A 83 9.43 -5.10 -13.09
N TYR A 84 8.67 -5.41 -12.03
CA TYR A 84 7.25 -5.09 -11.97
C TYR A 84 7.01 -3.57 -11.93
N ILE A 85 7.73 -2.84 -11.07
CA ILE A 85 7.57 -1.39 -10.97
C ILE A 85 7.97 -0.68 -12.27
N ASP A 86 9.01 -1.17 -12.96
CA ASP A 86 9.47 -0.58 -14.23
C ASP A 86 8.42 -0.76 -15.33
N TRP A 87 7.74 -1.90 -15.36
CA TRP A 87 6.65 -2.15 -16.31
C TRP A 87 5.48 -1.17 -16.13
N LEU A 88 5.20 -0.70 -14.90
CA LEU A 88 4.14 0.28 -14.64
C LEU A 88 4.38 1.64 -15.30
N ASP A 89 5.62 1.97 -15.69
CA ASP A 89 5.91 3.19 -16.43
C ASP A 89 5.39 3.14 -17.87
N HIS A 90 4.99 1.97 -18.37
CA HIS A 90 4.50 1.79 -19.74
C HIS A 90 2.99 1.64 -19.87
N VAL A 91 2.26 1.50 -18.77
CA VAL A 91 0.81 1.26 -18.82
C VAL A 91 0.01 2.57 -18.88
N PRO A 92 -1.20 2.56 -19.47
CA PRO A 92 -2.10 3.70 -19.47
C PRO A 92 -2.39 4.28 -18.09
N THR A 93 -2.55 5.60 -18.04
CA THR A 93 -2.96 6.35 -16.83
C THR A 93 -4.08 7.32 -17.17
N LEU A 94 -4.68 7.97 -16.16
CA LEU A 94 -5.74 8.94 -16.42
C LEU A 94 -5.24 10.15 -17.20
N ASP A 95 -4.01 10.59 -16.96
CA ASP A 95 -3.40 11.71 -17.68
C ASP A 95 -2.78 11.26 -19.02
N GLN A 96 -2.50 9.97 -19.22
CA GLN A 96 -1.98 9.40 -20.48
C GLN A 96 -2.69 8.08 -20.84
N PRO A 97 -3.93 8.13 -21.37
CA PRO A 97 -4.76 6.94 -21.57
C PRO A 97 -4.29 6.00 -22.69
N TYR A 98 -3.37 6.45 -23.53
CA TYR A 98 -2.79 5.66 -24.63
C TYR A 98 -1.29 5.36 -24.42
N ARG A 99 -0.78 5.53 -23.19
CA ARG A 99 0.61 5.18 -22.87
C ARG A 99 0.88 3.72 -23.21
N ARG A 100 2.00 3.48 -23.87
CA ARG A 100 2.48 2.15 -24.29
C ARG A 100 4.01 2.15 -24.32
N PRO A 101 4.67 0.98 -24.26
CA PRO A 101 6.10 0.88 -24.53
C PRO A 101 6.46 1.55 -25.86
N ALA A 102 7.65 2.13 -25.96
CA ALA A 102 8.16 2.60 -27.24
C ALA A 102 8.25 1.43 -28.23
N GLU A 103 7.94 1.69 -29.51
CA GLU A 103 8.20 0.71 -30.57
C GLU A 103 9.73 0.57 -30.67
N GLU A 104 10.30 -0.49 -30.10
CA GLU A 104 11.71 -0.82 -30.36
C GLU A 104 11.83 -1.12 -31.86
N GLY A 105 12.71 -0.36 -32.52
CA GLY A 105 12.87 -0.38 -33.98
C GLY A 105 13.03 -1.80 -34.51
N LYS A 106 12.14 -2.18 -35.43
CA LYS A 106 12.38 -3.30 -36.35
C LYS A 106 13.50 -2.97 -37.33
#